data_AF-A0A6L3EJA3-F1
#
_entry.id   AF-A0A6L3EJA3-F1
#
_cell.length_a   1.000
_cell.length_b   1.000
_cell.length_c   1.000
_cell.angle_alpha   90.00
_cell.angle_beta   90.00
_cell.angle_gamma   90.00
#
_symmetry.space_group_name_H-M   'P 1'
#
loop_
_entity.id
_entity.type
_entity.pdbx_description
1 polymer ?
#
loop_
_entity_poly.entity_id
_entity_poly.type
_entity_poly.pdbx_seq_one_letter_code
_entity_poly.pdbx_strand_id
1 'polypeptide(L)'
;MSDALVPHGIEPVEEWLDLVPLDTPALPRIDLGHLPVWAGDYARALSETTETPPELAAGMVLATGATAAARRLEVRVKPDHCEPCNLWVVVALPPGNRKSAIQAATTRPLIVWEKESAADL
;
A
#
# COMPACT_ATOMS: atom_id res chain seq x y z
N MET A 1 -29.00 50.10 -4.27
CA MET A 1 -27.65 49.59 -4.59
C MET A 1 -26.83 49.69 -3.31
N SER A 2 -26.86 48.63 -2.50
CA SER A 2 -26.03 48.49 -1.30
C SER A 2 -25.72 47.01 -1.20
N ASP A 3 -24.54 46.68 -1.68
CA ASP A 3 -23.91 45.37 -1.58
C ASP A 3 -23.40 45.26 -0.13
N ALA A 4 -24.26 44.73 0.74
CA ALA A 4 -23.88 44.44 2.11
C ALA A 4 -23.03 43.16 2.08
N LEU A 5 -21.71 43.36 1.99
CA LEU A 5 -20.73 42.33 2.30
C LEU A 5 -21.10 41.74 3.66
N VAL A 6 -21.59 40.50 3.66
CA VAL A 6 -21.71 39.69 4.86
C VAL A 6 -20.31 39.68 5.49
N PRO A 7 -20.14 40.18 6.73
CA PRO A 7 -18.90 39.93 7.43
C PRO A 7 -18.85 38.42 7.59
N HIS A 8 -18.01 37.74 6.80
CA HIS A 8 -17.54 36.41 7.17
C HIS A 8 -16.81 36.65 8.49
N GLY A 9 -17.55 36.48 9.58
CA GLY A 9 -16.98 36.38 10.91
C GLY A 9 -15.83 35.41 10.77
N ILE A 10 -14.64 35.89 11.11
CA ILE A 10 -13.49 35.01 11.25
C ILE A 10 -13.89 34.08 12.37
N GLU A 11 -14.43 32.90 12.01
CA GLU A 11 -14.53 31.76 12.91
C GLU A 11 -13.17 31.66 13.60
N PRO A 12 -13.13 31.56 14.94
CA PRO A 12 -11.87 31.58 15.68
C PRO A 12 -10.93 30.58 15.01
N VAL A 13 -9.79 31.08 14.56
CA VAL A 13 -8.77 30.27 13.89
C VAL A 13 -8.53 29.08 14.79
N GLU A 14 -8.91 27.89 14.30
CA GLU A 14 -8.64 26.63 14.97
C GLU A 14 -7.15 26.66 15.32
N GLU A 15 -6.86 26.61 16.63
CA GLU A 15 -5.53 26.89 17.15
C GLU A 15 -4.53 26.00 16.41
N TRP A 16 -3.53 26.61 15.77
CA TRP A 16 -2.58 25.89 14.94
C TRP A 16 -1.99 24.73 15.75
N LEU A 17 -2.13 23.51 15.24
CA LEU A 17 -1.54 22.34 15.86
C LEU A 17 -0.01 22.49 15.92
N ASP A 18 0.59 21.89 16.94
CA ASP A 18 2.05 21.83 17.06
C ASP A 18 2.67 21.24 15.78
N LEU A 19 3.79 21.82 15.36
CA LEU A 19 4.54 21.33 14.21
C LEU A 19 5.02 19.91 14.49
N VAL A 20 4.60 18.96 13.64
CA VAL A 20 5.05 17.57 13.71
C VAL A 20 6.48 17.48 13.14
N PRO A 21 7.49 17.02 13.92
CA PRO A 21 8.83 16.82 13.41
C PRO A 21 8.87 15.80 12.27
N LEU A 22 9.52 16.15 11.16
CA LEU A 22 9.64 15.26 9.99
C LEU A 22 10.55 14.06 10.22
N ASP A 23 11.46 14.16 11.19
CA ASP A 23 12.60 13.24 11.32
C ASP A 23 12.27 11.98 12.14
N THR A 24 11.18 11.98 12.91
CA THR A 24 10.86 10.86 13.83
C THR A 24 9.35 10.69 14.07
N PRO A 25 8.51 10.50 13.04
CA PRO A 25 7.10 10.24 13.27
C PRO A 25 6.91 8.86 13.94
N ALA A 26 6.14 8.83 15.03
CA ALA A 26 5.61 7.60 15.60
C ALA A 26 4.48 7.08 14.70
N LEU A 27 4.83 6.35 13.65
CA LEU A 27 3.86 5.83 12.69
C LEU A 27 3.08 4.64 13.26
N PRO A 28 1.77 4.53 12.98
CA PRO A 28 1.01 3.35 13.34
C PRO A 28 1.60 2.12 12.63
N ARG A 29 1.61 1.00 13.35
CA ARG A 29 1.97 -0.30 12.76
C ARG A 29 0.91 -0.74 11.77
N ILE A 30 1.32 -1.44 10.72
CA ILE A 30 0.36 -2.04 9.81
C ILE A 30 -0.42 -3.14 10.54
N ASP A 31 -1.75 -3.11 10.42
CA ASP A 31 -2.59 -4.24 10.80
C ASP A 31 -2.83 -5.12 9.58
N LEU A 32 -2.23 -6.32 9.61
CA LEU A 32 -2.39 -7.32 8.55
C LEU A 32 -3.82 -7.86 8.45
N GLY A 33 -4.67 -7.64 9.47
CA GLY A 33 -6.09 -7.96 9.45
C GLY A 33 -6.90 -7.12 8.45
N HIS A 34 -6.35 -6.01 7.95
CA HIS A 34 -6.97 -5.23 6.87
C HIS A 34 -6.84 -5.89 5.48
N LEU A 35 -5.94 -6.86 5.33
CA LEU A 35 -5.83 -7.63 4.11
C LEU A 35 -6.86 -8.77 4.08
N PRO A 36 -7.24 -9.27 2.89
CA PRO A 36 -7.97 -10.53 2.80
C PRO A 36 -7.26 -11.63 3.61
N VAL A 37 -8.03 -12.50 4.28
CA VAL A 37 -7.51 -13.48 5.26
C VAL A 37 -6.26 -14.20 4.75
N TRP A 38 -6.33 -14.77 3.54
CA TRP A 38 -5.21 -15.49 2.94
C TRP A 38 -3.95 -14.62 2.74
N ALA A 39 -4.12 -13.34 2.39
CA ALA A 39 -3.03 -12.41 2.12
C ALA A 39 -2.40 -11.91 3.43
N GLY A 40 -3.22 -11.61 4.43
CA GLY A 40 -2.77 -11.24 5.77
C GLY A 40 -2.00 -12.37 6.44
N ASP A 41 -2.51 -13.60 6.37
CA ASP A 41 -1.85 -14.79 6.92
C ASP A 41 -0.54 -15.10 6.21
N TYR A 42 -0.52 -15.00 4.88
CA TYR A 42 0.70 -15.16 4.10
C TYR A 42 1.76 -14.10 4.45
N ALA A 43 1.38 -12.83 4.52
CA ALA A 43 2.29 -11.74 4.90
C ALA A 43 2.84 -11.93 6.33
N ARG A 44 1.99 -12.35 7.27
CA ARG A 44 2.39 -12.65 8.66
C ARG A 44 3.42 -13.77 8.71
N ALA A 45 3.12 -14.91 8.11
CA ALA A 45 4.03 -16.05 8.08
C ALA A 45 5.36 -15.70 7.39
N LEU A 46 5.32 -14.91 6.31
CA LEU A 46 6.52 -14.49 5.61
C LEU A 46 7.37 -13.52 6.44
N SER A 47 6.74 -12.55 7.12
CA SER A 47 7.41 -11.64 8.05
C SER A 47 8.08 -12.38 9.21
N GLU A 48 7.37 -13.32 9.85
CA GLU A 48 7.87 -14.14 10.95
C GLU A 48 9.05 -15.02 10.51
N THR A 49 8.90 -15.76 9.42
CA THR A 49 9.94 -16.69 8.93
C THR A 49 11.18 -15.98 8.41
N THR A 50 11.04 -14.76 7.92
CA THR A 50 12.17 -13.96 7.43
C THR A 50 12.72 -13.00 8.48
N GLU A 51 12.12 -12.91 9.67
CA GLU A 51 12.50 -11.96 10.72
C GLU A 51 12.54 -10.50 10.19
N THR A 52 11.52 -10.12 9.42
CA THR A 52 11.40 -8.78 8.83
C THR A 52 10.14 -8.05 9.31
N PRO A 53 10.07 -6.72 9.20
CA PRO A 53 8.85 -5.98 9.54
C PRO A 53 7.65 -6.42 8.69
N PRO A 54 6.45 -6.55 9.29
CA PRO A 54 5.24 -6.96 8.57
C PRO A 54 4.86 -6.01 7.44
N GLU A 55 5.22 -4.72 7.56
CA GLU A 55 5.02 -3.70 6.53
C GLU A 55 5.70 -4.06 5.20
N LEU A 56 6.89 -4.68 5.27
CA LEU A 56 7.62 -5.10 4.07
C LEU A 56 6.88 -6.25 3.37
N ALA A 57 6.49 -7.27 4.13
CA ALA A 57 5.76 -8.42 3.58
C ALA A 57 4.41 -7.99 2.97
N ALA A 58 3.64 -7.17 3.70
CA ALA A 58 2.37 -6.63 3.21
C ALA A 58 2.55 -5.80 1.93
N GLY A 59 3.55 -4.90 1.89
CA GLY A 59 3.84 -4.09 0.71
C GLY A 59 4.15 -4.94 -0.52
N MET A 60 4.96 -6.00 -0.36
CA MET A 60 5.30 -6.90 -1.47
C MET A 60 4.15 -7.80 -1.93
N VAL A 61 3.28 -8.23 -1.01
CA VAL A 61 2.04 -8.94 -1.35
C VAL A 61 1.10 -8.04 -2.16
N LEU A 62 0.91 -6.79 -1.72
CA LEU A 62 0.09 -5.81 -2.45
C LEU A 62 0.67 -5.48 -3.83
N ALA A 63 1.98 -5.28 -3.95
CA ALA A 63 2.64 -5.03 -5.23
C ALA A 63 2.45 -6.19 -6.21
N THR A 64 2.57 -7.43 -5.72
CA THR A 64 2.34 -8.63 -6.54
C THR A 64 0.87 -8.72 -6.98
N GLY A 65 -0.08 -8.51 -6.07
CA GLY A 65 -1.51 -8.53 -6.39
C GLY A 65 -1.90 -7.44 -7.39
N ALA A 66 -1.40 -6.22 -7.21
CA ALA A 66 -1.57 -5.12 -8.13
C ALA A 66 -1.05 -5.46 -9.54
N THR A 67 0.12 -6.10 -9.62
CA THR A 67 0.71 -6.53 -10.91
C THR A 67 -0.21 -7.52 -11.64
N ALA A 68 -0.79 -8.49 -10.94
CA ALA A 68 -1.74 -9.44 -11.54
C ALA A 68 -3.05 -8.75 -11.97
N ALA A 69 -3.51 -7.76 -11.19
CA ALA A 69 -4.80 -7.09 -11.41
C ALA A 69 -4.75 -5.93 -12.43
N ALA A 70 -3.59 -5.33 -12.66
CA ALA A 70 -3.39 -4.05 -13.36
C ALA A 70 -4.09 -3.90 -14.72
N ARG A 71 -4.29 -5.00 -15.46
CA ARG A 71 -4.94 -5.00 -16.78
C ARG A 71 -6.20 -5.85 -16.84
N ARG A 72 -6.70 -6.27 -15.69
CA ARG A 72 -7.82 -7.19 -15.54
C ARG A 72 -8.99 -6.57 -14.78
N LEU A 73 -8.70 -5.65 -13.86
CA LEU A 73 -9.66 -5.06 -12.95
C LEU A 73 -9.47 -3.54 -12.84
N GLU A 74 -10.55 -2.83 -12.57
CA GLU A 74 -10.58 -1.42 -12.18
C GLU A 74 -11.43 -1.27 -10.91
N VAL A 75 -11.10 -0.28 -10.09
CA VAL A 75 -11.83 0.04 -8.87
C VAL A 75 -12.69 1.28 -9.12
N ARG A 76 -14.01 1.14 -8.96
CA ARG A 76 -14.93 2.27 -8.96
C ARG A 76 -14.82 3.01 -7.63
N VAL A 77 -14.21 4.19 -7.65
CA VAL A 77 -14.04 5.04 -6.46
C VAL A 77 -15.28 5.92 -6.24
N LYS A 78 -15.92 6.38 -7.33
CA LYS A 78 -17.18 7.16 -7.34
C LYS A 78 -18.06 6.69 -8.51
N PRO A 79 -19.37 7.02 -8.55
CA PRO A 79 -20.26 6.57 -9.63
C PRO A 79 -19.77 6.88 -11.06
N ASP A 80 -19.03 7.98 -11.22
CA ASP A 80 -18.48 8.51 -12.46
C ASP A 80 -16.95 8.37 -12.57
N HIS A 81 -16.28 7.73 -11.60
CA HIS A 81 -14.83 7.65 -11.53
C HIS A 81 -14.32 6.25 -11.20
N CYS A 82 -13.48 5.72 -12.08
CA CYS A 82 -12.77 4.45 -11.92
C CYS A 82 -11.27 4.67 -11.99
N GLU A 83 -10.52 3.89 -11.20
CA GLU A 83 -9.05 3.89 -11.18
C GLU A 83 -8.52 2.48 -11.50
N PRO A 84 -7.37 2.37 -12.19
CA PRO A 84 -6.72 1.07 -12.37
C PRO A 84 -6.15 0.55 -11.04
N CYS A 85 -6.00 -0.78 -10.92
CA CYS A 85 -5.47 -1.43 -9.72
C CYS A 85 -3.95 -1.29 -9.52
N ASN A 86 -3.30 -0.31 -10.16
CA ASN A 86 -1.84 -0.19 -10.19
C ASN A 86 -1.33 0.41 -8.88
N LEU A 87 -0.41 -0.28 -8.20
CA LEU A 87 0.27 0.21 -7.01
C LEU A 87 1.76 0.39 -7.28
N TRP A 88 2.30 1.54 -6.87
CA TRP A 88 3.73 1.84 -6.89
C TRP A 88 4.26 1.77 -5.47
N VAL A 89 4.83 0.61 -5.11
CA VAL A 89 5.23 0.32 -3.73
C VAL A 89 6.75 0.42 -3.61
N VAL A 90 7.22 1.15 -2.58
CA VAL A 90 8.62 1.16 -2.16
C VAL A 90 8.71 0.52 -0.78
N VAL A 91 9.44 -0.59 -0.69
CA VAL A 91 9.83 -1.20 0.58
C VAL A 91 11.33 -1.07 0.77
N ALA A 92 11.73 -0.49 1.90
CA ALA A 92 13.14 -0.18 2.17
C ALA A 92 13.60 -0.87 3.46
N LEU A 93 14.69 -1.62 3.35
CA LEU A 93 15.48 -2.12 4.47
C LEU A 93 16.97 -2.03 4.14
N PRO A 94 17.85 -1.85 5.15
CA PRO A 94 19.28 -1.88 4.93
C PRO A 94 19.72 -3.20 4.25
N PRO A 95 20.87 -3.23 3.55
CA PRO A 95 21.41 -4.47 2.98
C PRO A 95 21.48 -5.61 4.01
N GLY A 96 21.36 -6.86 3.56
CA GLY A 96 21.42 -8.05 4.43
C GLY A 96 20.15 -8.41 5.20
N ASN A 97 19.10 -7.56 5.20
CA ASN A 97 17.87 -7.79 5.96
C ASN A 97 16.78 -8.56 5.18
N ARG A 98 17.18 -9.58 4.41
CA ARG A 98 16.28 -10.56 3.76
C ARG A 98 15.14 -10.01 2.87
N LYS A 99 15.16 -8.74 2.50
CA LYS A 99 14.20 -8.12 1.53
C LYS A 99 14.05 -8.90 0.23
N SER A 100 15.15 -9.44 -0.30
CA SER A 100 15.14 -10.23 -1.54
C SER A 100 14.44 -11.59 -1.37
N ALA A 101 14.48 -12.19 -0.17
CA ALA A 101 13.78 -13.44 0.09
C ALA A 101 12.26 -13.24 0.02
N ILE A 102 11.78 -12.12 0.56
CA ILE A 102 10.36 -11.75 0.53
C ILE A 102 9.95 -11.43 -0.91
N GLN A 103 10.71 -10.58 -1.61
CA GLN A 103 10.43 -10.27 -3.01
C GLN A 103 10.37 -11.54 -3.87
N ALA A 104 11.31 -12.47 -3.69
CA ALA A 104 11.31 -13.72 -4.45
C ALA A 104 10.08 -14.59 -4.11
N ALA A 105 9.72 -14.68 -2.82
CA ALA A 105 8.56 -15.46 -2.39
C ALA A 105 7.24 -14.88 -2.95
N THR A 106 7.03 -13.58 -2.83
CA THR A 106 5.78 -12.94 -3.26
C THR A 106 5.63 -12.91 -4.77
N THR A 107 6.72 -12.74 -5.53
CA THR A 107 6.65 -12.68 -7.01
C THR A 107 6.65 -14.05 -7.69
N ARG A 108 7.01 -15.13 -6.96
CA ARG A 108 7.05 -16.50 -7.51
C ARG A 108 5.78 -16.92 -8.25
N PRO A 109 4.55 -16.68 -7.77
CA PRO A 109 3.34 -17.06 -8.49
C PRO A 109 3.24 -16.43 -9.88
N LEU A 110 3.63 -15.15 -10.02
CA LEU A 110 3.65 -14.46 -11.32
C LEU A 110 4.66 -15.09 -12.27
N ILE A 111 5.86 -15.40 -11.76
CA ILE A 111 6.94 -16.00 -12.55
C ILE A 111 6.56 -17.42 -13.00
N VAL A 112 5.91 -18.21 -12.13
CA VAL A 112 5.43 -19.55 -12.49
C VAL A 112 4.37 -19.44 -13.58
N TRP A 113 3.38 -18.58 -13.38
CA TRP A 113 2.31 -18.37 -14.36
C TRP A 113 2.84 -17.89 -15.72
N GLU A 114 3.82 -16.99 -15.74
CA GLU A 114 4.46 -16.51 -16.98
C GLU A 114 5.16 -17.64 -17.73
N LYS A 115 5.89 -18.51 -17.02
CA LYS A 115 6.57 -19.67 -17.62
C LYS A 115 5.60 -20.70 -18.20
N GLU A 116 4.51 -20.98 -17.48
CA GLU A 116 3.46 -21.89 -17.95
C GLU A 116 2.77 -21.31 -19.19
N SER A 117 2.38 -20.03 -19.14
CA SER A 117 1.73 -19.35 -20.26
C SER A 117 2.61 -19.25 -21.50
N ALA A 118 3.93 -19.16 -21.34
CA ALA A 118 4.88 -19.14 -22.45
C ALA A 118 5.10 -20.52 -23.09
N ALA A 119 4.91 -21.61 -22.34
CA ALA A 119 5.04 -22.97 -22.87
C ALA A 119 3.81 -23.42 -23.69
N ASP A 120 2.67 -22.75 -23.49
CA ASP A 120 1.40 -23.00 -24.19
C ASP A 120 1.27 -22.22 -25.53
N LEU A 121 2.26 -21.39 -25.88
CA LEU A 121 2.35 -20.63 -27.14
C LEU A 121 3.21 -21.34 -28.18
#